data_AF-A0A3N5GQ67-F1
#
_entry.id   AF-A0A3N5GQ67-F1
#
_cell.length_a   1.000
_cell.length_b   1.000
_cell.length_c   1.000
_cell.angle_alpha   90.00
_cell.angle_beta   90.00
_cell.angle_gamma   90.00
#
_symmetry.space_group_name_H-M   'P 1'
#
loop_
_entity.id
_entity.type
_entity.pdbx_description
1 polymer ?
#
loop_
_entity_poly.entity_id
_entity_poly.type
_entity_poly.pdbx_seq_one_letter_code
_entity_poly.pdbx_strand_id
1 'polypeptide(L)'
;MSPQPVWFRCIAWLCAAAFVGVLVRPVSTAGQAPKNAAVAQSMFEQIVALRLDGEYDRAVEMLNTVIAKYQQSDEILRRAYHHLVTVYVQNDDEDGARRAARSALESFPDLAADELEFPGRVNEVYEQMRKEMFGAFVIKQPKECRVYMDSTYVGETPLALNLVRVNEYDLTVTKSGFKDYVSRIEIQPERTLDLSGLSLERNRAWWWWPAWIGGATVAAVAVAIGVSGDEGSAAEPTPLSGPPPPPSN
;
A
#
# COMPACT_ATOMS: atom_id res chain seq x y z
N MET A 1 -3.79 -77.14 37.36
CA MET A 1 -4.60 -76.96 36.13
C MET A 1 -3.91 -75.92 35.24
N SER A 2 -3.73 -76.29 33.97
CA SER A 2 -3.04 -75.66 32.82
C SER A 2 -3.46 -74.21 32.46
N PRO A 3 -2.84 -73.47 31.50
CA PRO A 3 -1.96 -73.90 30.39
C PRO A 3 -0.76 -73.01 29.95
N GLN A 4 0.16 -73.66 29.22
CA GLN A 4 0.97 -73.31 28.01
C GLN A 4 1.65 -71.93 27.77
N PRO A 5 2.84 -71.91 27.12
CA PRO A 5 3.64 -70.70 26.86
C PRO A 5 3.42 -70.11 25.45
N VAL A 6 3.57 -68.79 25.31
CA VAL A 6 3.63 -68.11 23.99
C VAL A 6 4.82 -67.18 23.92
N TRP A 7 5.43 -67.18 22.75
CA TRP A 7 6.75 -66.70 22.42
C TRP A 7 6.89 -65.18 22.35
N PHE A 8 8.14 -64.75 22.61
CA PHE A 8 8.80 -63.52 22.18
C PHE A 8 8.23 -62.87 20.91
N ARG A 9 8.00 -61.55 20.96
CA ARG A 9 8.34 -60.64 19.86
C ARG A 9 8.48 -59.19 20.34
N CYS A 10 9.73 -58.75 20.41
CA CYS A 10 10.15 -57.35 20.44
C CYS A 10 9.74 -56.64 19.16
N ILE A 11 9.14 -55.45 19.23
CA ILE A 11 9.38 -54.36 18.27
C ILE A 11 9.35 -53.03 19.03
N ALA A 12 10.54 -52.47 19.27
CA ALA A 12 10.73 -51.10 19.71
C ALA A 12 10.38 -50.15 18.57
N TRP A 13 9.46 -49.22 18.82
CA TRP A 13 9.18 -48.10 17.92
C TRP A 13 10.28 -47.04 18.09
N LEU A 14 11.19 -46.96 17.12
CA LEU A 14 12.12 -45.85 16.95
C LEU A 14 11.46 -44.80 16.04
N CYS A 15 10.95 -43.72 16.64
CA CYS A 15 10.52 -42.53 15.92
C CYS A 15 11.76 -41.77 15.41
N ALA A 16 12.11 -41.92 14.14
CA ALA A 16 13.07 -41.06 13.46
C ALA A 16 12.34 -39.83 12.90
N ALA A 17 12.44 -38.70 13.60
CA ALA A 17 12.03 -37.40 13.07
C ALA A 17 13.07 -36.92 12.05
N ALA A 18 12.76 -37.04 10.76
CA ALA A 18 13.53 -36.42 9.70
C ALA A 18 13.22 -34.91 9.68
N PHE A 19 14.07 -34.14 10.36
CA PHE A 19 14.13 -32.69 10.22
C PHE A 19 14.70 -32.37 8.83
N VAL A 20 13.82 -32.15 7.85
CA VAL A 20 14.21 -31.55 6.56
C VAL A 20 14.50 -30.08 6.85
N GLY A 21 15.72 -29.80 7.31
CA GLY A 21 16.27 -28.46 7.35
C GLY A 21 16.43 -27.99 5.91
N VAL A 22 15.47 -27.19 5.43
CA VAL A 22 15.65 -26.37 4.24
C VAL A 22 16.73 -25.35 4.59
N LEU A 23 17.98 -25.69 4.25
CA LEU A 23 19.10 -24.76 4.20
C LEU A 23 18.78 -23.74 3.10
N VAL A 24 18.07 -22.66 3.47
CA VAL A 24 18.06 -21.43 2.68
C VAL A 24 19.49 -20.90 2.76
N ARG A 25 20.31 -21.27 1.77
CA ARG A 25 21.60 -20.64 1.56
C ARG A 25 21.34 -19.17 1.28
N PRO A 26 21.95 -18.22 2.00
CA PRO A 26 21.89 -16.82 1.59
C PRO A 26 22.53 -16.74 0.20
N VAL A 27 21.74 -16.34 -0.81
CA VAL A 27 22.28 -15.97 -2.11
C VAL A 27 23.28 -14.85 -1.85
N SER A 28 24.55 -15.13 -2.15
CA SER A 28 25.64 -14.17 -2.01
C SER A 28 25.49 -13.09 -3.08
N THR A 29 24.67 -12.07 -2.79
CA THR A 29 24.42 -10.91 -3.67
C THR A 29 25.62 -9.96 -3.74
N ALA A 30 26.55 -10.02 -2.78
CA ALA A 30 27.67 -9.09 -2.64
C ALA A 30 28.64 -9.08 -3.84
N GLY A 31 28.81 -10.20 -4.54
CA GLY A 31 29.67 -10.29 -5.73
C GLY A 31 28.98 -9.97 -7.06
N GLN A 32 27.64 -9.95 -7.09
CA GLN A 32 26.84 -9.71 -8.30
C GLN A 32 26.38 -8.26 -8.43
N ALA A 33 26.16 -7.54 -7.32
CA ALA A 33 25.75 -6.14 -7.33
C ALA A 33 26.65 -5.20 -8.19
N PRO A 34 27.99 -5.18 -8.04
CA PRO A 34 28.83 -4.26 -8.83
C PRO A 34 28.90 -4.64 -10.32
N LYS A 35 28.81 -5.94 -10.64
CA LYS A 35 28.77 -6.42 -12.04
C LYS A 35 27.45 -6.07 -12.71
N ASN A 36 26.34 -6.21 -11.98
CA ASN A 36 25.00 -5.91 -12.47
C ASN A 36 24.81 -4.43 -12.78
N ALA A 37 25.37 -3.54 -11.95
CA ALA A 37 25.36 -2.10 -12.16
C ALA A 37 26.14 -1.71 -13.44
N ALA A 38 27.34 -2.28 -13.65
CA ALA A 38 28.12 -2.01 -14.86
C ALA A 38 27.42 -2.48 -16.15
N VAL A 39 26.74 -3.63 -16.11
CA VAL A 39 25.95 -4.13 -17.26
C VAL A 39 24.71 -3.26 -17.49
N ALA A 40 24.02 -2.83 -16.42
CA ALA A 40 22.89 -1.92 -16.56
C ALA A 40 23.31 -0.58 -17.16
N GLN A 41 24.46 -0.05 -16.72
CA GLN A 41 25.04 1.18 -17.27
C GLN A 41 25.30 1.07 -18.77
N SER A 42 25.91 -0.02 -19.24
CA SER A 42 26.14 -0.20 -20.68
C SER A 42 24.87 -0.42 -21.49
N MET A 43 23.81 -0.98 -20.89
CA MET A 43 22.48 -1.03 -21.48
C MET A 43 21.88 0.39 -21.62
N PHE A 44 21.98 1.23 -20.60
CA PHE A 44 21.50 2.62 -20.66
C PHE A 44 22.24 3.46 -21.69
N GLU A 45 23.56 3.28 -21.84
CA GLU A 45 24.34 3.94 -22.89
C GLU A 45 23.83 3.57 -24.30
N GLN A 46 23.50 2.29 -24.52
CA GLN A 46 22.90 1.83 -25.77
C GLN A 46 21.49 2.39 -25.98
N ILE A 47 20.66 2.44 -24.93
CA ILE A 47 19.31 3.04 -24.99
C ILE A 47 19.42 4.51 -25.40
N VAL A 48 20.36 5.26 -24.81
CA VAL A 48 20.58 6.66 -25.17
C VAL A 48 21.03 6.79 -26.63
N ALA A 49 21.92 5.92 -27.11
CA ALA A 49 22.32 5.91 -28.52
C ALA A 49 21.14 5.64 -29.46
N LEU A 50 20.35 4.59 -29.23
CA LEU A 50 19.17 4.26 -30.02
C LEU A 50 18.17 5.42 -30.09
N ARG A 51 17.96 6.10 -28.96
CA ARG A 51 17.08 7.27 -28.86
C ARG A 51 17.59 8.47 -29.66
N LEU A 52 18.91 8.68 -29.69
CA LEU A 52 19.54 9.73 -30.51
C LEU A 52 19.47 9.39 -32.00
N ASP A 53 19.53 8.10 -32.35
CA ASP A 53 19.39 7.60 -33.72
C ASP A 53 17.92 7.54 -34.19
N GLY A 54 16.96 7.84 -33.31
CA GLY A 54 15.52 7.81 -33.59
C GLY A 54 14.92 6.39 -33.60
N GLU A 55 15.67 5.37 -33.18
CA GLU A 55 15.23 3.98 -33.09
C GLU A 55 14.43 3.74 -31.79
N TYR A 56 13.32 4.46 -31.62
CA TYR A 56 12.53 4.47 -30.39
C TYR A 56 11.96 3.09 -30.02
N ASP A 57 11.48 2.31 -30.98
CA ASP A 57 10.92 0.98 -30.73
C ASP A 57 11.94 0.03 -30.10
N ARG A 58 13.19 0.04 -30.61
CA ARG A 58 14.29 -0.77 -30.07
C ARG A 58 14.72 -0.28 -28.70
N ALA A 59 14.70 1.04 -28.47
CA ALA A 59 14.98 1.61 -27.16
C ALA A 59 13.94 1.14 -26.12
N VAL A 60 12.65 1.13 -26.48
CA VAL A 60 11.56 0.60 -25.65
C VAL A 60 11.75 -0.89 -25.36
N GLU A 61 12.09 -1.71 -26.36
CA GLU A 61 12.34 -3.14 -26.17
C GLU A 61 13.50 -3.40 -25.19
N MET A 62 14.59 -2.64 -25.35
CA MET A 62 15.75 -2.73 -24.45
C MET A 62 15.40 -2.27 -23.03
N LEU A 63 14.62 -1.21 -22.88
CA LEU A 63 14.14 -0.73 -21.58
C LEU A 63 13.23 -1.75 -20.88
N ASN A 64 12.30 -2.37 -21.61
CA ASN A 64 11.47 -3.44 -21.07
C ASN A 64 12.31 -4.64 -20.60
N THR A 65 13.39 -4.94 -21.33
CA THR A 65 14.37 -5.96 -20.92
C THR A 65 15.06 -5.58 -19.60
N VAL A 66 15.46 -4.31 -19.44
CA VAL A 66 16.04 -3.81 -18.18
C VAL A 66 15.04 -3.91 -17.03
N ILE A 67 13.79 -3.46 -17.23
CA ILE A 67 12.74 -3.52 -16.21
C ILE A 67 12.46 -4.97 -15.78
N ALA A 68 12.38 -5.90 -16.73
CA ALA A 68 12.16 -7.32 -16.43
C ALA A 68 13.35 -7.96 -15.70
N LYS A 69 14.59 -7.57 -16.04
CA LYS A 69 15.81 -8.16 -15.48
C LYS A 69 16.15 -7.64 -14.08
N TYR A 70 15.85 -6.37 -13.79
CA TYR A 70 16.32 -5.68 -12.58
C TYR A 70 15.18 -5.34 -11.60
N GLN A 71 14.16 -6.21 -11.49
CA GLN A 71 13.00 -6.03 -10.61
C GLN A 71 13.32 -5.76 -9.13
N GLN A 72 14.53 -6.11 -8.66
CA GLN A 72 14.97 -5.95 -7.27
C GLN A 72 15.83 -4.68 -7.05
N SER A 73 16.09 -3.89 -8.09
CA SER A 73 16.95 -2.71 -8.00
C SER A 73 16.14 -1.44 -8.29
N ASP A 74 15.72 -0.78 -7.22
CA ASP A 74 14.95 0.47 -7.30
C ASP A 74 15.70 1.55 -8.10
N GLU A 75 17.01 1.68 -7.89
CA GLU A 75 17.85 2.64 -8.62
C GLU A 75 17.79 2.43 -10.14
N ILE A 76 17.97 1.19 -10.59
CA ILE A 76 17.94 0.85 -12.02
C ILE A 76 16.53 1.00 -12.58
N LEU A 77 15.50 0.57 -11.84
CA LEU A 77 14.11 0.65 -12.29
C LEU A 77 13.64 2.10 -12.43
N ARG A 78 13.95 2.96 -11.44
CA ARG A 78 13.61 4.39 -11.49
C ARG A 78 14.22 5.04 -12.74
N ARG A 79 15.50 4.77 -13.00
CA ARG A 79 16.20 5.26 -14.21
C ARG A 79 15.60 4.70 -15.50
N ALA A 80 15.26 3.41 -15.53
CA ALA A 80 14.63 2.79 -16.70
C ALA A 80 13.26 3.40 -17.01
N TYR A 81 12.42 3.62 -16.00
CA TYR A 81 11.14 4.28 -16.18
C TYR A 81 11.29 5.72 -16.69
N HIS A 82 12.26 6.49 -16.19
CA HIS A 82 12.55 7.82 -16.72
C HIS A 82 12.93 7.80 -18.19
N HIS A 83 13.84 6.91 -18.59
CA HIS A 83 14.20 6.76 -19.99
C HIS A 83 13.01 6.30 -20.84
N LEU A 84 12.15 5.42 -20.32
CA LEU A 84 10.97 4.94 -21.03
C LEU A 84 9.98 6.05 -21.33
N VAL A 85 9.60 6.86 -20.33
CA VAL A 85 8.73 8.01 -20.54
C VAL A 85 9.39 9.01 -21.51
N THR A 86 10.69 9.25 -21.35
CA THR A 86 11.44 10.15 -22.23
C THR A 86 11.43 9.69 -23.69
N VAL A 87 11.60 8.39 -23.95
CA VAL A 87 11.57 7.82 -25.30
C VAL A 87 10.19 8.06 -25.94
N TYR A 88 9.10 7.80 -25.23
CA TYR A 88 7.76 8.07 -25.75
C TYR A 88 7.49 9.55 -25.99
N VAL A 89 7.89 10.43 -25.07
CA VAL A 89 7.75 11.89 -25.23
C VAL A 89 8.55 12.40 -26.43
N GLN A 90 9.73 11.83 -26.71
CA GLN A 90 10.52 12.21 -27.88
C GLN A 90 9.96 11.66 -29.19
N ASN A 91 9.29 10.51 -29.14
CA ASN A 91 8.57 9.93 -30.27
C ASN A 91 7.19 10.57 -30.52
N ASP A 92 6.81 11.58 -29.73
CA ASP A 92 5.48 12.23 -29.79
C ASP A 92 4.30 11.25 -29.53
N ASP A 93 4.58 10.12 -28.87
CA ASP A 93 3.56 9.14 -28.46
C ASP A 93 3.08 9.46 -27.05
N GLU A 94 2.10 10.35 -26.96
CA GLU A 94 1.51 10.78 -25.68
C GLU A 94 0.86 9.62 -24.91
N ASP A 95 0.21 8.71 -25.62
CA ASP A 95 -0.45 7.56 -25.00
C ASP A 95 0.58 6.58 -24.41
N GLY A 96 1.67 6.33 -25.14
CA GLY A 96 2.82 5.57 -24.65
C GLY A 96 3.45 6.20 -23.42
N ALA A 97 3.65 7.51 -23.45
CA ALA A 97 4.22 8.26 -22.33
C ALA A 97 3.34 8.16 -21.07
N ARG A 98 2.01 8.33 -21.21
CA ARG A 98 1.05 8.19 -20.11
C ARG A 98 1.03 6.78 -19.53
N ARG A 99 1.03 5.74 -20.38
CA ARG A 99 1.09 4.34 -19.92
C ARG A 99 2.38 4.05 -19.16
N ALA A 100 3.52 4.50 -19.69
CA ALA A 100 4.82 4.32 -19.05
C ALA A 100 4.89 5.08 -17.71
N ALA A 101 4.41 6.32 -17.66
CA ALA A 101 4.37 7.11 -16.44
C ALA A 101 3.45 6.51 -15.38
N ARG A 102 2.27 6.00 -15.78
CA ARG A 102 1.38 5.24 -14.89
C ARG A 102 2.12 4.05 -14.26
N SER A 103 2.74 3.19 -15.08
CA SER A 103 3.48 2.02 -14.60
C SER A 103 4.64 2.41 -13.66
N ALA A 104 5.32 3.52 -13.96
CA ALA A 104 6.37 4.05 -13.13
C ALA A 104 5.85 4.52 -11.76
N LEU A 105 4.77 5.31 -11.74
CA LEU A 105 4.16 5.82 -10.50
C LEU A 105 3.45 4.73 -9.69
N GLU A 106 3.02 3.65 -10.33
CA GLU A 106 2.53 2.47 -9.61
C GLU A 106 3.64 1.85 -8.76
N SER A 107 4.86 1.80 -9.29
CA SER A 107 6.03 1.24 -8.58
C SER A 107 6.65 2.26 -7.62
N PHE A 108 6.73 3.53 -8.05
CA PHE A 108 7.42 4.61 -7.37
C PHE A 108 6.53 5.86 -7.36
N PRO A 109 5.61 5.99 -6.40
CA PRO A 109 4.71 7.14 -6.32
C PRO A 109 5.43 8.47 -6.21
N ASP A 110 6.62 8.50 -5.60
CA ASP A 110 7.46 9.68 -5.40
C ASP A 110 8.35 10.02 -6.60
N LEU A 111 8.30 9.24 -7.69
CA LEU A 111 9.18 9.43 -8.85
C LEU A 111 8.92 10.79 -9.52
N ALA A 112 9.95 11.62 -9.57
CA ALA A 112 9.96 12.89 -10.30
C ALA A 112 11.14 12.85 -11.27
N ALA A 113 10.99 13.37 -12.50
CA ALA A 113 12.12 13.40 -13.41
C ALA A 113 13.12 14.44 -12.92
N ASP A 114 14.39 14.05 -12.87
CA ASP A 114 15.47 14.98 -12.58
C ASP A 114 15.41 16.14 -13.58
N GLU A 115 15.16 17.34 -13.06
CA GLU A 115 15.00 18.57 -13.85
C GLU A 115 16.29 18.93 -14.62
N LEU A 116 17.45 18.42 -14.19
CA LEU A 116 18.71 18.57 -14.92
C LEU A 116 18.87 17.59 -16.08
N GLU A 117 18.30 16.38 -16.01
CA GLU A 117 18.47 15.35 -17.04
C GLU A 117 17.29 15.26 -18.03
N PHE A 118 16.09 15.71 -17.65
CA PHE A 118 14.87 15.51 -18.44
C PHE A 118 14.06 16.80 -18.65
N PRO A 119 13.67 17.14 -19.89
CA PRO A 119 12.97 18.39 -20.20
C PRO A 119 11.55 18.44 -19.61
N GLY A 120 11.04 19.65 -19.39
CA GLY A 120 9.75 19.92 -18.73
C GLY A 120 8.55 19.06 -19.19
N ARG A 121 8.48 18.70 -20.47
CA ARG A 121 7.42 17.81 -21.00
C ARG A 121 7.35 16.45 -20.29
N VAL A 122 8.47 15.88 -19.87
CA VAL A 122 8.48 14.60 -19.12
C VAL A 122 7.90 14.80 -17.72
N ASN A 123 8.27 15.89 -17.05
CA ASN A 123 7.71 16.25 -15.75
C ASN A 123 6.21 16.55 -15.84
N GLU A 124 5.75 17.21 -16.90
CA GLU A 124 4.32 17.43 -17.14
C GLU A 124 3.54 16.12 -17.22
N VAL A 125 4.07 15.09 -17.91
CA VAL A 125 3.42 13.77 -17.98
C VAL A 125 3.35 13.12 -16.60
N TYR A 126 4.43 13.16 -15.82
CA TYR A 126 4.41 12.62 -14.45
C TYR A 126 3.42 13.36 -13.55
N GLU A 127 3.39 14.69 -13.62
CA GLU A 127 2.47 15.51 -12.81
C GLU A 127 1.01 15.30 -13.19
N GLN A 128 0.69 15.22 -14.50
CA GLN A 128 -0.65 14.86 -14.97
C GLN A 128 -1.07 13.50 -14.42
N MET A 129 -0.21 12.48 -14.57
CA MET A 129 -0.55 11.15 -14.07
C MET A 129 -0.66 11.10 -12.55
N ARG A 130 0.17 11.86 -11.82
CA ARG A 130 0.14 11.95 -10.36
C ARG A 130 -1.20 12.51 -9.88
N LYS A 131 -1.70 13.55 -10.54
CA LYS A 131 -3.00 14.19 -10.25
C LYS A 131 -4.19 13.26 -10.46
N GLU A 132 -4.13 12.43 -11.51
CA GLU A 132 -5.18 11.46 -11.81
C GLU A 132 -5.16 10.24 -10.88
N MET A 133 -3.96 9.80 -10.47
CA MET A 133 -3.78 8.53 -9.74
C MET A 133 -3.74 8.70 -8.23
N PHE A 134 -3.42 9.89 -7.73
CA PHE A 134 -3.22 10.13 -6.32
C PHE A 134 -4.03 11.33 -5.80
N GLY A 135 -4.48 11.19 -4.56
CA GLY A 135 -5.03 12.27 -3.76
C GLY A 135 -4.21 12.49 -2.49
N ALA A 136 -4.65 13.46 -1.69
CA ALA A 136 -4.06 13.77 -0.41
C ALA A 136 -5.01 13.44 0.74
N PHE A 137 -4.43 13.08 1.88
CA PHE A 137 -5.14 12.69 3.08
C PHE A 137 -4.49 13.34 4.30
N VAL A 138 -5.28 14.02 5.11
CA VAL A 138 -4.77 14.76 6.28
C VAL A 138 -5.65 14.51 7.51
N ILE A 139 -5.02 14.15 8.62
CA ILE A 139 -5.62 14.14 9.96
C ILE A 139 -4.75 14.99 10.88
N LYS A 140 -5.26 16.12 11.36
CA LYS A 140 -4.54 16.99 12.31
C LYS A 140 -4.81 16.65 13.77
N GLN A 141 -6.03 16.25 14.09
CA GLN A 141 -6.49 15.96 15.45
C GLN A 141 -7.43 14.75 15.45
N PRO A 142 -7.52 14.01 16.57
CA PRO A 142 -6.74 14.15 17.81
C PRO A 142 -5.29 13.69 17.61
N LYS A 143 -4.35 14.10 18.49
CA LYS A 143 -2.94 13.66 18.44
C LYS A 143 -2.75 12.28 19.08
N GLU A 144 -1.66 11.61 18.73
CA GLU A 144 -1.24 10.30 19.32
C GLU A 144 -2.25 9.17 19.07
N CYS A 145 -2.93 9.22 17.92
CA CYS A 145 -3.77 8.13 17.43
C CYS A 145 -3.02 7.37 16.35
N ARG A 146 -3.10 6.03 16.39
CA ARG A 146 -2.59 5.17 15.32
C ARG A 146 -3.61 5.12 14.21
N VAL A 147 -3.15 5.32 12.98
CA VAL A 147 -4.00 5.33 11.79
C VAL A 147 -3.68 4.11 10.95
N TYR A 148 -4.72 3.42 10.53
CA TYR A 148 -4.65 2.26 9.64
C TYR A 148 -5.56 2.50 8.42
N MET A 149 -5.07 2.18 7.24
CA MET A 149 -5.83 2.17 5.98
C MET A 149 -5.83 0.75 5.43
N ASP A 150 -7.00 0.17 5.17
CA ASP A 150 -7.17 -1.23 4.74
C ASP A 150 -6.37 -2.21 5.61
N SER A 151 -6.48 -2.05 6.93
CA SER A 151 -5.72 -2.80 7.95
C SER A 151 -4.19 -2.60 7.95
N THR A 152 -3.63 -1.78 7.07
CA THR A 152 -2.21 -1.44 7.03
C THR A 152 -1.94 -0.20 7.87
N TYR A 153 -0.96 -0.26 8.78
CA TYR A 153 -0.56 0.88 9.59
C TYR A 153 0.14 1.94 8.72
N VAL A 154 -0.38 3.17 8.71
CA VAL A 154 0.14 4.28 7.90
C VAL A 154 0.87 5.35 8.71
N GLY A 155 0.69 5.39 10.03
CA GLY A 155 1.39 6.31 10.91
C GLY A 155 0.58 6.74 12.13
N GLU A 156 1.04 7.78 12.80
CA GLU A 156 0.35 8.40 13.93
C GLU A 156 -0.05 9.84 13.63
N THR A 157 -1.17 10.28 14.21
CA THR A 157 -1.66 11.66 14.08
C THR A 157 -0.82 12.66 14.90
N PRO A 158 -0.52 13.87 14.39
CA PRO A 158 -0.93 14.42 13.11
C PRO A 158 -0.26 13.76 11.91
N LEU A 159 -1.06 13.37 10.91
CA LEU A 159 -0.62 12.63 9.73
C LEU A 159 -1.05 13.38 8.48
N ALA A 160 -0.12 13.55 7.53
CA ALA A 160 -0.39 14.10 6.21
C ALA A 160 0.26 13.20 5.16
N LEU A 161 -0.55 12.61 4.29
CA LEU A 161 -0.13 11.76 3.18
C LEU A 161 -0.52 12.45 1.88
N ASN A 162 0.46 12.87 1.08
CA ASN A 162 0.20 13.62 -0.15
C ASN A 162 0.09 12.74 -1.40
N LEU A 163 0.46 11.46 -1.30
CA LEU A 163 0.51 10.50 -2.40
C LEU A 163 -0.22 9.21 -2.01
N VAL A 164 -1.53 9.31 -1.81
CA VAL A 164 -2.40 8.16 -1.57
C VAL A 164 -3.11 7.82 -2.87
N ARG A 165 -3.08 6.56 -3.30
CA ARG A 165 -3.77 6.16 -4.53
C ARG A 165 -5.26 6.45 -4.43
N VAL A 166 -5.87 6.84 -5.54
CA VAL A 166 -7.31 7.04 -5.64
C VAL A 166 -8.00 5.68 -5.49
N ASN A 167 -8.70 5.48 -4.38
CA ASN A 167 -9.49 4.29 -4.08
C ASN A 167 -10.42 4.55 -2.88
N GLU A 168 -11.33 3.61 -2.63
CA GLU A 168 -12.00 3.49 -1.33
C GLU A 168 -11.08 2.76 -0.34
N TYR A 169 -10.99 3.28 0.89
CA TYR A 169 -10.22 2.70 1.98
C TYR A 169 -11.08 2.54 3.23
N ASP A 170 -10.87 1.45 3.96
CA ASP A 170 -11.40 1.29 5.31
C ASP A 170 -10.41 1.90 6.32
N LEU A 171 -10.74 3.09 6.82
CA LEU A 171 -9.94 3.85 7.78
C LEU A 171 -10.24 3.38 9.20
N THR A 172 -9.19 3.00 9.94
CA THR A 172 -9.28 2.73 11.38
C THR A 172 -8.35 3.67 12.14
N VAL A 173 -8.89 4.41 13.11
CA VAL A 173 -8.13 5.29 14.01
C VAL A 173 -8.27 4.80 15.44
N THR A 174 -7.15 4.41 16.04
CA THR A 174 -7.09 3.81 17.37
C THR A 174 -6.30 4.69 18.32
N LYS A 175 -6.80 4.87 19.54
CA LYS A 175 -6.08 5.53 20.62
C LYS A 175 -6.32 4.80 21.94
N SER A 176 -5.27 4.65 22.75
CA SER A 176 -5.36 3.98 24.05
C SER A 176 -6.38 4.66 24.97
N GLY A 177 -7.34 3.90 25.48
CA GLY A 177 -8.42 4.41 26.34
C GLY A 177 -9.59 5.07 25.59
N PHE A 178 -9.58 5.04 24.25
CA PHE A 178 -10.68 5.49 23.39
C PHE A 178 -11.27 4.31 22.62
N LYS A 179 -12.49 4.50 22.11
CA LYS A 179 -13.11 3.56 21.18
C LYS A 179 -12.49 3.75 19.80
N ASP A 180 -12.22 2.66 19.10
CA ASP A 180 -11.72 2.70 17.73
C ASP A 180 -12.74 3.37 16.81
N TYR A 181 -12.27 4.30 15.99
CA TYR A 181 -13.06 4.90 14.93
C TYR A 181 -12.82 4.12 13.64
N VAL A 182 -13.90 3.61 13.05
CA VAL A 182 -13.87 2.88 11.78
C VAL A 182 -14.82 3.58 10.80
N SER A 183 -14.29 4.02 9.66
CA SER A 183 -15.08 4.65 8.59
C SER A 183 -14.54 4.26 7.23
N ARG A 184 -15.43 4.11 6.26
CA ARG A 184 -15.03 4.03 4.85
C ARG A 184 -14.79 5.44 4.33
N ILE A 185 -13.66 5.66 3.66
CA ILE A 185 -13.30 6.94 3.05
C ILE A 185 -13.01 6.73 1.57
N GLU A 186 -13.33 7.72 0.75
CA GLU A 186 -12.99 7.74 -0.67
C GLU A 186 -11.89 8.78 -0.90
N ILE A 187 -10.75 8.36 -1.45
CA ILE A 187 -9.70 9.27 -1.89
C ILE A 187 -9.94 9.59 -3.36
N GLN A 188 -10.16 10.86 -3.66
CA GLN A 188 -10.43 11.36 -5.01
C GLN A 188 -9.19 12.05 -5.61
N PRO A 189 -9.04 12.04 -6.95
CA PRO A 189 -7.92 12.70 -7.63
C PRO A 189 -7.92 14.21 -7.35
N GLU A 190 -6.73 14.78 -7.20
CA GLU A 190 -6.50 16.22 -6.90
C GLU A 190 -7.22 16.77 -5.65
N ARG A 191 -7.90 15.93 -4.87
CA ARG A 191 -8.61 16.34 -3.65
C ARG A 191 -7.79 15.99 -2.42
N THR A 192 -7.88 16.87 -1.43
CA THR A 192 -7.36 16.61 -0.08
C THR A 192 -8.53 16.25 0.81
N LEU A 193 -8.57 15.00 1.28
CA LEU A 193 -9.51 14.59 2.32
C LEU A 193 -8.97 15.06 3.67
N ASP A 194 -9.64 16.06 4.25
CA ASP A 194 -9.30 16.62 5.56
C ASP A 194 -10.26 16.09 6.63
N LEU A 195 -9.74 15.26 7.54
CA LEU A 195 -10.46 14.73 8.70
C LEU A 195 -10.06 15.42 10.01
N SER A 196 -9.64 16.69 9.95
CA SER A 196 -9.27 17.47 11.13
C SER A 196 -10.37 17.57 12.20
N GLY A 197 -11.63 17.33 11.85
CA GLY A 197 -12.78 17.32 12.76
C GLY A 197 -13.02 15.99 13.49
N LEU A 198 -12.12 15.00 13.35
CA LEU A 198 -12.29 13.69 13.98
C LEU A 198 -12.31 13.81 15.51
N SER A 199 -13.36 13.29 16.14
CA SER A 199 -13.47 13.19 17.59
C SER A 199 -13.61 11.73 18.00
N LEU A 200 -12.75 11.28 18.92
CA LEU A 200 -12.80 9.92 19.46
C LEU A 200 -13.62 9.91 20.74
N GLU A 201 -14.59 9.00 20.82
CA GLU A 201 -15.33 8.75 22.05
C GLU A 201 -14.43 8.04 23.05
N ARG A 202 -14.29 8.61 24.26
CA ARG A 202 -13.56 7.97 25.35
C ARG A 202 -14.28 6.68 25.73
N ASN A 203 -13.53 5.60 25.90
CA ASN A 203 -14.09 4.37 26.43
C ASN A 203 -14.52 4.60 27.89
N ARG A 204 -15.82 4.85 28.12
CA ARG A 204 -16.36 5.10 29.46
C ARG A 204 -16.56 3.80 30.28
N ALA A 205 -16.14 2.65 29.75
CA ALA A 205 -16.22 1.35 30.42
C ALA A 205 -15.00 1.08 31.33
N TRP A 206 -14.67 2.01 32.24
CA TRP A 206 -13.59 1.82 33.22
C TRP A 206 -14.07 1.32 34.59
N TRP A 207 -15.38 1.30 34.91
CA TRP A 207 -15.80 0.87 36.25
C TRP A 207 -17.23 0.31 36.22
N TRP A 208 -17.40 -0.94 36.70
CA TRP A 208 -18.62 -1.80 36.78
C TRP A 208 -18.96 -2.59 35.47
N TRP A 209 -18.87 -3.91 35.28
CA TRP A 209 -18.72 -5.14 36.09
C TRP A 209 -18.00 -6.26 35.28
N PRO A 210 -17.41 -7.30 35.91
CA PRO A 210 -17.10 -8.56 35.23
C PRO A 210 -18.35 -9.43 35.05
N ALA A 211 -18.36 -10.25 33.99
CA ALA A 211 -19.30 -11.32 33.63
C ALA A 211 -20.47 -10.99 32.68
N TRP A 212 -20.20 -10.97 31.37
CA TRP A 212 -20.82 -11.93 30.42
C TRP A 212 -20.09 -11.89 29.07
N ILE A 213 -19.98 -13.07 28.47
CA ILE A 213 -19.25 -13.37 27.24
C ILE A 213 -20.19 -13.19 26.04
N GLY A 214 -19.66 -12.64 24.95
CA GLY A 214 -20.12 -12.95 23.60
C GLY A 214 -20.97 -11.88 22.93
N GLY A 215 -20.36 -11.12 22.02
CA GLY A 215 -21.08 -10.29 21.05
C GLY A 215 -20.35 -9.00 20.75
N ALA A 216 -19.43 -9.04 19.79
CA ALA A 216 -18.86 -7.84 19.18
C ALA A 216 -19.99 -6.98 18.61
N THR A 217 -20.16 -5.75 19.09
CA THR A 217 -21.02 -4.76 18.44
C THR A 217 -20.13 -3.75 17.73
N VAL A 218 -20.02 -3.91 16.41
CA VAL A 218 -19.55 -2.86 15.51
C VAL A 218 -20.67 -1.81 15.48
N ALA A 219 -20.41 -0.61 15.98
CA ALA A 219 -21.31 0.53 15.82
C ALA A 219 -20.63 1.52 14.88
N ALA A 220 -21.15 1.62 13.65
CA ALA A 220 -20.74 2.62 12.68
C ALA A 220 -21.16 4.02 13.17
N VAL A 221 -20.22 4.95 13.22
CA VAL A 221 -20.50 6.37 13.48
C VAL A 221 -20.54 7.08 12.13
N ALA A 222 -21.72 7.53 11.70
CA ALA A 222 -21.86 8.35 10.51
C ALA A 222 -21.37 9.78 10.83
N VAL A 223 -20.27 10.20 10.19
CA VAL A 223 -19.88 11.61 10.13
C VAL A 223 -20.43 12.18 8.83
N ALA A 224 -21.27 13.20 8.92
CA ALA A 224 -21.74 13.93 7.75
C ALA A 224 -20.55 14.65 7.09
N ILE A 225 -20.07 14.12 5.97
CA ILE A 225 -19.13 14.81 5.11
C ILE A 225 -19.91 15.92 4.40
N GLY A 226 -19.62 17.17 4.71
CA GLY A 226 -20.24 18.33 4.08
C GLY A 226 -19.81 18.45 2.62
N VAL A 227 -20.50 17.74 1.73
CA VAL A 227 -20.47 18.01 0.29
C VAL A 227 -21.47 19.13 0.04
N SER A 228 -20.99 20.33 -0.28
CA SER A 228 -21.84 21.40 -0.78
C SER A 228 -22.16 21.11 -2.25
N GLY A 229 -23.33 20.57 -2.53
CA GLY A 229 -23.78 20.31 -3.89
C GLY A 229 -25.13 19.58 -3.96
N ASP A 230 -26.18 20.39 -3.97
CA ASP A 230 -27.54 20.18 -4.50
C ASP A 230 -28.41 18.99 -4.07
N GLU A 231 -29.72 19.28 -4.00
CA GLU A 231 -30.76 18.56 -3.29
C GLU A 231 -31.13 17.19 -3.92
N GLY A 232 -31.17 16.13 -3.11
CA GLY A 232 -31.56 14.79 -3.55
C GLY A 232 -31.83 13.84 -2.39
N SER A 233 -33.06 13.88 -1.89
CA SER A 233 -33.69 12.96 -0.92
C SER A 233 -33.13 11.53 -0.88
N ALA A 234 -32.51 11.15 0.24
CA ALA A 234 -32.29 9.75 0.63
C ALA A 234 -32.56 9.58 2.13
N ALA A 235 -33.32 8.55 2.47
CA ALA A 235 -34.01 8.36 3.75
C ALA A 235 -33.08 8.27 4.97
N GLU A 236 -33.53 8.86 6.09
CA GLU A 236 -32.94 8.68 7.42
C GLU A 236 -32.93 7.19 7.82
N PRO A 237 -31.78 6.60 8.20
CA PRO A 237 -31.78 5.31 8.88
C PRO A 237 -32.30 5.50 10.31
N THR A 238 -33.35 4.75 10.66
CA THR A 238 -33.92 4.73 12.02
C THR A 238 -32.84 4.44 13.07
N PRO A 239 -32.78 5.20 14.18
CA PRO A 239 -31.82 4.95 15.25
C PRO A 239 -32.12 3.60 15.92
N LEU A 240 -31.10 2.74 16.00
CA LEU A 240 -31.17 1.50 16.76
C LEU A 240 -31.33 1.82 18.24
N SER A 241 -32.29 1.14 18.87
CA SER A 241 -32.65 1.26 20.27
C SER A 241 -31.42 1.13 21.18
N GLY A 242 -31.16 2.17 21.99
CA GLY A 242 -30.10 2.14 23.00
C GLY A 242 -30.32 1.04 24.07
N PRO A 243 -29.28 0.68 24.84
CA PRO A 243 -29.39 -0.31 25.91
C PRO A 243 -30.45 0.10 26.96
N PRO A 244 -31.16 -0.87 27.56
CA PRO A 244 -32.24 -0.56 28.49
C PRO A 244 -31.70 0.18 29.73
N PRO A 245 -32.49 1.12 30.30
CA PRO A 245 -32.09 1.81 31.52
C PRO A 245 -31.97 0.82 32.69
N PRO A 246 -31.10 1.11 33.68
CA PRO A 246 -30.94 0.23 34.84
C PRO A 246 -32.26 0.11 35.63
N PRO A 247 -32.50 -1.02 36.31
CA PRO A 247 -33.67 -1.16 37.15
C PRO A 247 -33.63 -0.12 38.28
N SER A 248 -34.75 0.58 38.46
CA SER A 248 -34.99 1.43 39.61
C SER A 248 -35.06 0.56 40.87
N ASN A 249 -34.29 0.91 41.91
CA ASN A 249 -34.42 0.34 43.26
C ASN A 249 -35.84 0.44 43.79
#